data_AF-A0A960JB47-F1
#
_entry.id   AF-A0A960JB47-F1
#
_cell.length_a   1.000
_cell.length_b   1.000
_cell.length_c   1.000
_cell.angle_alpha   90.00
_cell.angle_beta   90.00
_cell.angle_gamma   90.00
#
_symmetry.space_group_name_H-M   'P 1'
#
loop_
_entity.id
_entity.type
_entity.pdbx_description
1 polymer ?
#
loop_
_entity_poly.entity_id
_entity_poly.type
_entity_poly.pdbx_seq_one_letter_code
_entity_poly.pdbx_strand_id
1 'polypeptide(L)'
;MAREWSVDPKDAPAVRGVLHEPQQANGDAIVLTHGAGSNRDAALLVALADAFAARGLAALRCDLPYRQKRPSGPPSPSGAARDREGLASAAAS
;
A
#
# COMPACT_ATOMS: atom_id res chain seq x y z
N MET A 1 9.16 10.72 -7.42
CA MET A 1 7.98 11.60 -7.19
C MET A 1 6.85 10.78 -6.62
N ALA A 2 5.97 11.35 -5.80
CA ALA A 2 4.84 10.62 -5.20
C ALA A 2 3.52 11.01 -5.88
N ARG A 3 2.67 10.02 -6.21
CA ARG A 3 1.36 10.23 -6.83
C ARG A 3 0.31 9.27 -6.28
N GLU A 4 -0.96 9.65 -6.34
CA GLU A 4 -2.05 8.72 -6.04
C GLU A 4 -2.03 7.53 -7.00
N TRP A 5 -2.41 6.38 -6.47
CA TRP A 5 -2.37 5.11 -7.16
C TRP A 5 -3.53 4.22 -6.72
N SER A 6 -4.11 3.46 -7.65
CA SER A 6 -5.17 2.50 -7.36
C SER A 6 -5.19 1.34 -8.34
N VAL A 7 -5.55 0.16 -7.84
CA VAL A 7 -5.96 -1.01 -8.63
C VAL A 7 -7.33 -1.48 -8.16
N ASP A 8 -8.18 -1.90 -9.09
CA ASP A 8 -9.52 -2.44 -8.83
C ASP A 8 -9.68 -3.79 -9.56
N PRO A 9 -9.17 -4.89 -8.99
CA PRO A 9 -9.25 -6.21 -9.60
C PRO A 9 -10.68 -6.77 -9.50
N LYS A 10 -11.12 -7.51 -10.52
CA LYS A 10 -12.48 -8.09 -10.56
C LYS A 10 -12.78 -9.03 -9.38
N ASP A 11 -11.80 -9.85 -9.01
CA ASP A 11 -11.97 -10.94 -8.05
C ASP A 11 -11.17 -10.73 -6.75
N ALA A 12 -10.70 -9.50 -6.49
CA ALA A 12 -9.96 -9.15 -5.28
C ALA A 12 -10.30 -7.72 -4.82
N PRO A 13 -10.05 -7.37 -3.54
CA PRO A 13 -10.38 -6.05 -3.05
C PRO A 13 -9.54 -4.96 -3.72
N ALA A 14 -10.18 -3.83 -4.04
CA ALA A 14 -9.47 -2.64 -4.50
C ALA A 14 -8.41 -2.18 -3.48
N VAL A 15 -7.26 -1.76 -4.01
CA VAL A 15 -6.19 -1.14 -3.22
C VAL A 15 -5.98 0.29 -3.70
N ARG A 16 -5.94 1.22 -2.74
CA ARG A 16 -5.66 2.64 -2.97
C ARG A 16 -4.49 3.08 -2.11
N GLY A 17 -3.60 3.87 -2.68
CA GLY A 17 -2.33 4.22 -2.07
C GLY A 17 -1.65 5.40 -2.74
N VAL A 18 -0.43 5.68 -2.29
CA VAL A 18 0.46 6.66 -2.91
C VAL A 18 1.69 5.92 -3.39
N LEU A 19 1.94 5.97 -4.69
CA LEU A 19 3.12 5.38 -5.32
C LEU A 19 4.24 6.41 -5.36
N HIS A 20 5.38 6.01 -4.82
CA HIS A 20 6.64 6.73 -4.90
C HIS A 20 7.48 6.14 -6.01
N GLU A 21 7.67 6.93 -7.06
CA GLU A 21 8.45 6.55 -8.22
C GLU A 21 9.92 7.00 -8.03
N PRO A 22 10.89 6.07 -8.18
CA PRO A 22 12.30 6.41 -8.13
C PRO A 22 12.68 7.26 -9.35
N GLN A 23 13.72 8.09 -9.22
CA GLN A 23 14.23 8.86 -10.37
C GLN A 23 14.95 7.97 -11.40
N GLN A 24 15.56 6.88 -10.93
CA GLN A 24 16.14 5.82 -11.76
C GLN A 24 15.66 4.48 -11.22
N ALA A 25 14.75 3.83 -11.94
CA ALA A 25 14.17 2.56 -11.52
C ALA A 25 15.17 1.41 -11.67
N ASN A 26 15.30 0.57 -10.64
CA ASN A 26 16.09 -0.65 -10.69
C ASN A 26 15.28 -1.89 -11.14
N GLY A 27 13.98 -1.73 -11.38
CA GLY A 27 13.05 -2.79 -11.76
C GLY A 27 12.31 -3.44 -10.59
N ASP A 28 12.72 -3.18 -9.35
CA ASP A 28 12.09 -3.74 -8.16
C ASP A 28 11.01 -2.81 -7.60
N ALA A 29 10.05 -3.40 -6.88
CA ALA A 29 8.98 -2.68 -6.21
C ALA A 29 8.70 -3.24 -4.81
N ILE A 30 8.11 -2.41 -3.95
CA ILE A 30 7.69 -2.78 -2.60
C ILE A 30 6.32 -2.19 -2.27
N VAL A 31 5.47 -3.01 -1.63
CA VAL A 31 4.19 -2.57 -1.07
C VAL A 31 4.32 -2.49 0.45
N LEU A 32 4.03 -1.31 1.00
CA LEU A 32 4.09 -0.97 2.41
C LEU A 32 2.67 -0.75 2.96
N THR A 33 2.39 -1.33 4.12
CA THR A 33 1.09 -1.24 4.77
C THR A 33 1.21 -0.77 6.21
N HIS A 34 0.13 -0.22 6.73
CA HIS A 34 0.05 0.25 8.10
C HIS A 34 -0.26 -0.89 9.08
N GLY A 35 0.14 -0.71 10.34
CA GLY A 35 -0.30 -1.55 11.44
C GLY A 35 -1.75 -1.25 11.87
N ALA A 36 -2.23 -1.98 12.88
CA ALA A 36 -3.55 -1.74 13.47
C ALA A 36 -3.67 -0.30 14.00
N GLY A 37 -4.84 0.33 13.78
CA GLY A 37 -5.13 1.67 14.29
C GLY A 37 -4.53 2.84 13.51
N SER A 38 -3.79 2.57 12.42
CA SER A 38 -3.14 3.59 11.60
C SER A 38 -3.74 3.63 10.18
N ASN A 39 -3.04 4.31 9.26
CA ASN A 39 -3.35 4.43 7.83
C ASN A 39 -2.07 4.60 6.99
N ARG A 40 -2.23 4.67 5.67
CA ARG A 40 -1.15 4.82 4.68
C ARG A 40 -0.27 6.06 4.84
N ASP A 41 -0.75 7.08 5.56
CA ASP A 41 -0.08 8.36 5.77
C ASP A 41 0.73 8.42 7.08
N ALA A 42 0.88 7.30 7.79
CA ALA A 42 1.76 7.20 8.94
C ALA A 42 3.18 7.66 8.58
N ALA A 43 3.77 8.55 9.39
CA ALA A 43 5.07 9.17 9.12
C ALA A 43 6.19 8.15 8.82
N LEU A 44 6.18 7.00 9.51
CA LEU A 44 7.12 5.91 9.24
C LEU A 44 6.99 5.35 7.82
N LEU A 45 5.77 5.15 7.32
CA LEU A 45 5.54 4.63 5.97
C LEU A 45 5.93 5.63 4.90
N VAL A 46 5.69 6.93 5.14
CA VAL A 46 6.16 8.00 4.25
C VAL A 46 7.69 7.97 4.17
N ALA A 47 8.37 7.98 5.31
CA ALA A 47 9.84 7.97 5.36
C ALA A 47 10.44 6.71 4.71
N LEU A 48 9.83 5.54 4.92
CA LEU A 48 10.27 4.31 4.27
C LEU A 48 10.06 4.35 2.75
N ALA A 49 8.91 4.82 2.28
CA ALA A 49 8.63 4.92 0.85
C ALA A 49 9.62 5.86 0.14
N ASP A 50 9.89 7.02 0.74
CA ASP A 50 10.90 7.96 0.25
C ASP A 50 12.29 7.31 0.20
N ALA A 51 12.68 6.58 1.26
CA ALA A 51 13.98 5.91 1.35
C ALA A 51 14.15 4.79 0.32
N PHE A 52 13.09 4.01 0.04
CA PHE A 52 13.12 2.98 -0.99
C PHE A 52 13.17 3.59 -2.39
N ALA A 53 12.37 4.63 -2.66
CA ALA A 53 12.40 5.34 -3.93
C ALA A 53 13.75 6.00 -4.21
N ALA A 54 14.42 6.55 -3.19
CA ALA A 54 15.78 7.09 -3.31
C ALA A 54 16.83 6.02 -3.67
N ARG A 55 16.53 4.73 -3.45
CA ARG A 55 17.40 3.58 -3.76
C ARG A 55 17.00 2.85 -5.04
N GLY A 56 16.05 3.39 -5.79
CA GLY A 56 15.65 2.87 -7.10
C GLY A 56 14.41 1.98 -7.12
N LEU A 57 13.77 1.72 -5.97
CA LEU A 57 12.57 0.88 -5.91
C LEU A 57 11.30 1.72 -6.10
N ALA A 58 10.32 1.20 -6.83
CA ALA A 58 8.96 1.74 -6.77
C ALA A 58 8.31 1.37 -5.42
N ALA A 59 7.91 2.35 -4.61
CA ALA A 59 7.36 2.10 -3.29
C ALA A 59 5.90 2.55 -3.18
N LEU A 60 4.98 1.59 -3.04
CA LEU A 60 3.56 1.86 -2.81
C LEU A 60 3.28 1.82 -1.31
N ARG A 61 2.79 2.91 -0.74
CA ARG A 61 2.17 2.91 0.60
C ARG A 61 0.65 2.91 0.46
N CYS A 62 -0.05 1.93 1.03
CA CYS A 62 -1.49 1.77 0.83
C CYS A 62 -2.27 1.50 2.12
N ASP A 63 -3.56 1.82 2.08
CA ASP A 63 -4.49 1.40 3.13
C ASP A 63 -4.92 -0.04 2.87
N LEU A 64 -4.86 -0.86 3.93
CA LEU A 64 -5.40 -2.21 3.86
C LEU A 64 -6.90 -2.14 3.49
N PRO A 65 -7.44 -3.12 2.73
CA PRO A 65 -8.84 -3.16 2.35
C PRO A 65 -9.83 -2.89 3.48
N TYR A 66 -9.55 -3.37 4.70
CA TYR A 66 -10.39 -3.06 5.86
C TYR A 66 -10.45 -1.56 6.19
N ARG A 67 -9.33 -0.83 6.10
CA ARG A 67 -9.25 0.60 6.41
C ARG A 67 -9.95 1.44 5.35
N GLN A 68 -9.84 1.05 4.08
CA GLN A 68 -10.61 1.68 3.01
C GLN A 68 -12.12 1.48 3.20
N LYS A 69 -12.55 0.30 3.65
CA LYS A 69 -13.96 0.01 3.94
C LYS A 69 -14.46 0.71 5.20
N ARG A 70 -13.61 0.86 6.22
CA ARG A 70 -13.95 1.48 7.50
C ARG A 70 -12.83 2.43 7.95
N PRO A 71 -13.04 3.75 7.88
CA PRO A 71 -12.00 4.75 8.18
C PRO A 71 -11.45 4.70 9.62
N SER A 72 -12.22 4.17 10.59
CA SER A 72 -11.82 4.07 12.00
C SER A 72 -12.11 2.71 12.63
N GLY A 73 -11.59 2.48 13.84
CA GLY A 73 -11.78 1.24 14.62
C GLY A 73 -10.78 0.11 14.29
N PRO A 74 -10.70 -0.93 15.15
CA PRO A 74 -9.68 -1.97 15.08
C PRO A 74 -9.93 -2.99 13.95
N PRO A 75 -8.90 -3.57 13.33
CA PRO A 75 -9.10 -4.63 12.33
C PRO A 75 -9.84 -5.83 12.94
N SER A 76 -10.61 -6.55 12.13
CA SER A 76 -11.23 -7.81 12.53
C SER A 76 -10.40 -8.98 11.99
N PRO A 77 -10.13 -10.03 12.79
CA PRO A 77 -9.40 -11.21 12.31
C PRO A 77 -10.01 -11.85 11.06
N SER A 78 -11.34 -11.81 10.91
CA SER A 78 -12.03 -12.38 9.73
C SER A 78 -11.72 -11.65 8.43
N GLY A 79 -11.22 -10.41 8.49
CA GLY A 79 -10.83 -9.62 7.32
C GLY A 79 -9.42 -9.90 6.81
N ALA A 80 -8.58 -10.63 7.57
CA ALA A 80 -7.16 -10.74 7.28
C ALA A 80 -6.82 -11.43 5.94
N ALA A 81 -7.61 -12.43 5.53
CA ALA A 81 -7.44 -13.08 4.23
C ALA A 81 -7.68 -12.10 3.07
N ARG A 82 -8.78 -11.35 3.16
CA ARG A 82 -9.15 -10.32 2.21
C ARG A 82 -8.11 -9.20 2.13
N ASP A 83 -7.54 -8.81 3.27
CA ASP A 83 -6.45 -7.83 3.28
C ASP A 83 -5.22 -8.33 2.51
N ARG A 84 -4.82 -9.60 2.70
CA ARG A 84 -3.71 -10.21 1.95
C ARG A 84 -3.98 -10.34 0.46
N GLU A 85 -5.20 -10.68 0.06
CA GLU A 85 -5.61 -10.73 -1.35
C GLU A 85 -5.43 -9.37 -2.03
N GLY A 86 -5.86 -8.29 -1.37
CA GLY A 86 -5.65 -6.93 -1.89
C GLY A 86 -4.16 -6.61 -2.08
N LEU A 87 -3.31 -6.98 -1.10
CA LEU A 87 -1.86 -6.77 -1.21
C LEU A 87 -1.22 -7.58 -2.34
N ALA A 88 -1.65 -8.82 -2.54
CA ALA A 88 -1.19 -9.64 -3.66
C ALA A 88 -1.56 -9.01 -5.01
N SER A 89 -2.78 -8.48 -5.15
CA SER A 89 -3.17 -7.75 -6.36
C SER A 89 -2.36 -6.49 -6.60
N ALA A 90 -2.04 -5.73 -5.55
CA ALA A 90 -1.23 -4.52 -5.68
C ALA A 90 0.25 -4.83 -6.01
N ALA A 91 0.77 -5.98 -5.60
CA ALA A 91 2.12 -6.40 -5.95
C ALA A 91 2.24 -6.94 -7.39
N ALA A 92 1.13 -7.35 -8.00
CA ALA A 92 1.09 -7.97 -9.33
C ALA A 92 0.71 -7.00 -10.47
N SER A 93 0.41 -5.74 -10.15
CA SER A 93 -0.12 -4.72 -11.07
C SER A 93 0.94 -3.79 -11.64
#